data_AF-A0A6C0JAX3-F1
#
_entry.id   AF-A0A6C0JAX3-F1
#
_cell.length_a   1.000
_cell.length_b   1.000
_cell.length_c   1.000
_cell.angle_alpha   90.00
_cell.angle_beta   90.00
_cell.angle_gamma   90.00
#
_symmetry.space_group_name_H-M   'P 1'
#
loop_
_entity.id
_entity.type
_entity.pdbx_description
1 polymer ?
#
loop_
_entity_poly.entity_id
_entity_poly.type
_entity_poly.pdbx_seq_one_letter_code
_entity_poly.pdbx_strand_id
1 'polypeptide(L)'
;MNIDTLPDKCGYEYEESLDISCENTVANKEIFSQKWIECIDWATNKPEVITKQIGTTLAQQQKENQKKEKEWGNSMINQKDNGQYTTLLGEGLVREVLEVLGENPRKVERKGGFQPDWETDKYIYEVKTSNWWVSGTAGEKVLGTWIKYQNIPELYGKPLKIVCVANQEYELQYGKTKYFGDYVSNKTKVALALAESWGIEYVRFSDLVSQINYK
;
A
#
# COMPACT_ATOMS: atom_id res chain seq x y z
N MET A 1 21.55 -10.12 -79.67
CA MET A 1 21.40 -8.99 -80.61
C MET A 1 19.90 -8.75 -80.75
N ASN A 2 19.27 -7.66 -80.34
CA ASN A 2 19.71 -6.27 -80.23
C ASN A 2 19.72 -5.71 -78.80
N ILE A 3 20.52 -4.67 -78.69
CA ILE A 3 20.84 -3.82 -77.55
C ILE A 3 20.03 -2.54 -77.76
N ASP A 4 19.36 -2.05 -76.72
CA ASP A 4 19.05 -0.63 -76.57
C ASP A 4 19.35 -0.21 -75.13
N THR A 5 19.92 0.99 -75.03
CA THR A 5 20.78 1.52 -73.98
C THR A 5 20.05 2.38 -72.95
N LEU A 6 20.34 2.15 -71.65
CA LEU A 6 20.66 3.07 -70.52
C LEU A 6 19.76 4.32 -70.23
N PRO A 7 19.59 4.78 -68.96
CA PRO A 7 20.70 5.03 -68.04
C PRO A 7 20.51 4.72 -66.55
N ASP A 8 21.64 4.93 -65.90
CA ASP A 8 22.12 4.60 -64.57
C ASP A 8 21.79 5.73 -63.55
N LYS A 9 21.81 5.36 -62.26
CA LYS A 9 21.90 6.19 -61.03
C LYS A 9 20.64 6.86 -60.43
N CYS A 10 20.19 6.30 -59.30
CA CYS A 10 19.97 6.96 -57.99
C CYS A 10 19.44 5.85 -57.04
N GLY A 11 20.21 5.28 -56.10
CA GLY A 11 20.65 5.94 -54.88
C GLY A 11 19.56 5.84 -53.80
N TYR A 12 19.42 4.68 -53.14
CA TYR A 12 18.72 4.60 -51.84
C TYR A 12 19.41 3.60 -50.92
N GLU A 13 19.57 4.08 -49.69
CA GLU A 13 20.51 3.67 -48.67
C GLU A 13 20.01 2.45 -47.89
N TYR A 14 20.97 1.68 -47.35
CA TYR A 14 20.71 0.64 -46.37
C TYR A 14 20.21 1.30 -45.07
N GLU A 15 18.95 1.09 -44.69
CA GLU A 15 18.49 1.44 -43.34
C GLU A 15 18.91 0.33 -42.35
N GLU A 16 19.82 0.72 -41.44
CA GLU A 16 20.17 0.01 -40.23
C GLU A 16 18.92 -0.31 -39.39
N SER A 17 18.68 -1.60 -39.14
CA SER A 17 17.74 -2.06 -38.12
C SER A 17 18.30 -1.72 -36.74
N LEU A 18 17.89 -0.58 -36.21
CA LEU A 18 18.19 -0.19 -34.83
C LEU A 18 17.39 -1.09 -33.86
N ASP A 19 18.15 -1.84 -33.07
CA ASP A 19 17.73 -2.53 -31.85
C ASP A 19 16.90 -1.59 -30.97
N ILE A 20 15.59 -1.81 -30.92
CA ILE A 20 14.75 -1.27 -29.85
C ILE A 20 14.91 -2.22 -28.66
N SER A 21 16.06 -2.12 -28.00
CA SER A 21 16.16 -2.53 -26.60
C SER A 21 15.20 -1.63 -25.82
N CYS A 22 14.22 -2.23 -25.15
CA CYS A 22 13.30 -1.51 -24.27
C CYS A 22 14.09 -0.81 -23.17
N GLU A 23 14.39 0.47 -23.43
CA GLU A 23 15.05 1.34 -22.47
C GLU A 23 14.19 1.44 -21.21
N ASN A 24 14.86 1.15 -20.09
CA ASN A 24 14.34 1.33 -18.74
C ASN A 24 13.67 2.70 -18.62
N THR A 25 12.36 2.71 -18.40
CA THR A 25 11.61 3.90 -17.99
C THR A 25 12.01 4.28 -16.57
N VAL A 26 13.14 4.96 -16.42
CA VAL A 26 13.49 5.73 -15.22
C VAL A 26 13.19 7.19 -15.54
N ALA A 27 11.92 7.58 -15.43
CA ALA A 27 11.50 8.96 -15.68
C ALA A 27 10.34 9.37 -14.76
N ASN A 28 10.69 9.82 -13.55
CA ASN A 28 10.28 11.10 -12.95
C ASN A 28 10.67 11.08 -11.47
N LYS A 29 11.69 11.87 -11.09
CA LYS A 29 11.93 12.15 -9.68
C LYS A 29 10.96 13.24 -9.26
N GLU A 30 9.71 12.86 -9.00
CA GLU A 30 8.77 13.74 -8.30
C GLU A 30 9.40 14.10 -6.96
N ILE A 31 9.48 15.41 -6.66
CA ILE A 31 9.94 15.86 -5.35
C ILE A 31 8.76 15.65 -4.40
N PHE A 32 8.76 14.53 -3.70
CA PHE A 32 7.77 14.26 -2.66
C PHE A 32 7.93 15.26 -1.51
N SER A 33 6.80 15.70 -0.94
CA SER A 33 6.84 16.60 0.21
C SER A 33 7.48 15.92 1.42
N GLN A 34 8.20 16.68 2.26
CA GLN A 34 8.79 16.15 3.49
C GLN A 34 7.73 15.47 4.38
N LYS A 35 6.53 16.05 4.42
CA LYS A 35 5.37 15.52 5.12
C LYS A 35 4.99 14.11 4.65
N TRP A 36 4.99 13.90 3.33
CA TRP A 36 4.65 12.61 2.74
C TRP A 36 5.70 11.54 3.06
N ILE A 37 6.99 11.90 2.93
CA ILE A 37 8.11 11.05 3.29
C ILE A 37 8.01 10.63 4.77
N GLU A 38 7.70 11.57 5.65
CA GLU A 38 7.52 11.32 7.09
C GLU A 38 6.35 10.36 7.38
N CYS A 39 5.22 10.50 6.67
CA CYS A 39 4.11 9.56 6.76
C CYS A 39 4.48 8.15 6.30
N ILE A 40 5.26 8.02 5.21
CA ILE A 40 5.75 6.72 4.74
C ILE A 40 6.71 6.12 5.76
N ASP A 41 7.63 6.92 6.28
CA ASP A 41 8.61 6.43 7.26
C ASP A 41 7.90 5.96 8.54
N TRP A 42 6.87 6.67 9.00
CA TRP A 42 5.99 6.20 10.07
C TRP A 42 5.27 4.89 9.72
N ALA A 43 4.77 4.74 8.49
CA ALA A 43 4.02 3.56 8.09
C ALA A 43 4.88 2.32 7.86
N THR A 44 6.18 2.49 7.58
CA THR A 44 7.08 1.39 7.19
C THR A 44 8.14 1.05 8.25
N ASN A 45 8.39 1.96 9.21
CA ASN A 45 9.39 1.75 10.25
C ASN A 45 8.76 1.66 11.63
N LYS A 46 8.96 0.52 12.31
CA LYS A 46 8.57 0.34 13.69
C LYS A 46 9.41 1.24 14.61
N PRO A 47 8.80 2.01 15.52
CA PRO A 47 9.54 2.76 16.54
C PRO A 47 10.37 1.86 17.45
N GLU A 48 11.47 2.40 17.97
CA GLU A 48 12.32 1.70 18.94
C GLU A 48 11.55 1.29 20.21
N VAL A 49 12.01 0.20 20.82
CA VAL A 49 11.43 -0.29 22.06
C VAL A 49 11.67 0.72 23.20
N ILE A 50 10.63 0.99 23.98
CA ILE A 50 10.72 1.89 25.13
C ILE A 50 11.74 1.36 26.14
N THR A 51 12.81 2.13 26.36
CA THR A 51 13.77 1.89 27.44
C THR A 51 13.31 2.61 28.69
N LYS A 52 13.14 1.87 29.80
CA LYS A 52 12.60 2.42 31.06
C LYS A 52 13.49 3.55 31.59
N GLN A 53 12.97 4.77 31.58
CA GLN A 53 13.60 5.93 32.22
C GLN A 53 13.44 5.93 33.75
N ILE A 54 14.45 6.45 34.45
CA ILE A 54 14.42 6.62 35.91
C ILE A 54 13.32 7.63 36.27
N GLY A 55 12.50 7.30 37.27
CA GLY A 55 11.43 8.18 37.75
C GLY A 55 10.09 8.05 37.02
N THR A 56 9.98 7.19 36.00
CA THR A 56 8.71 6.94 35.30
C THR A 56 8.44 5.45 35.14
N THR A 57 7.17 5.12 34.86
CA THR A 57 6.75 3.75 34.54
C THR A 57 6.70 3.53 33.03
N LEU A 58 6.87 2.28 32.58
CA LEU A 58 6.67 1.93 31.17
C LEU A 58 5.27 2.29 30.66
N ALA A 59 4.25 2.11 31.51
CA ALA A 59 2.88 2.47 31.18
C ALA A 59 2.69 3.99 30.97
N GLN A 60 3.38 4.83 31.75
CA GLN A 60 3.36 6.28 31.54
C GLN A 60 4.06 6.65 30.22
N GLN A 61 5.25 6.10 29.97
CA GLN A 61 6.01 6.34 28.74
C GLN A 61 5.22 5.90 27.50
N GLN A 62 4.51 4.78 27.57
CA GLN A 62 3.65 4.31 26.48
C GLN A 62 2.47 5.25 26.23
N LYS A 63 1.82 5.75 27.29
CA LYS A 63 0.74 6.75 27.15
C LYS A 63 1.24 8.06 26.55
N GLU A 64 2.43 8.50 26.93
CA GLU A 64 3.06 9.69 26.36
C GLU A 64 3.37 9.50 24.88
N ASN A 65 3.92 8.36 24.49
CA ASN A 65 4.20 8.06 23.08
C ASN A 65 2.91 7.95 22.26
N GLN A 66 1.87 7.32 22.79
CA GLN A 66 0.55 7.27 22.14
C GLN A 66 -0.04 8.67 21.95
N LYS A 67 0.13 9.55 22.94
CA LYS A 67 -0.30 10.95 22.83
C LYS A 67 0.49 11.70 21.75
N LYS A 68 1.82 11.59 21.75
CA LYS A 68 2.69 12.21 20.74
C LYS A 68 2.35 11.75 19.33
N GLU A 69 2.18 10.44 19.13
CA GLU A 69 1.80 9.87 17.83
C GLU A 69 0.41 10.35 17.40
N LYS A 70 -0.55 10.45 18.33
CA LYS A 70 -1.88 11.01 18.03
C LYS A 70 -1.79 12.49 17.61
N GLU A 71 -1.04 13.31 18.34
CA GLU A 71 -0.86 14.73 18.02
C GLU A 71 -0.18 14.91 16.66
N TRP A 72 0.89 14.15 16.42
CA TRP A 72 1.60 14.09 15.15
C TRP A 72 0.65 13.68 14.00
N GLY A 73 -0.05 12.56 14.13
CA GLY A 73 -0.91 12.05 13.06
C GLY A 73 -2.10 12.97 12.77
N ASN A 74 -2.62 13.66 13.79
CA ASN A 74 -3.61 14.73 13.60
C ASN A 74 -3.04 15.89 12.77
N SER A 75 -1.81 16.33 13.06
CA SER A 75 -1.14 17.37 12.27
C SER A 75 -0.92 16.92 10.82
N MET A 76 -0.66 15.63 10.58
CA MET A 76 -0.48 15.08 9.23
C MET A 76 -1.76 15.11 8.39
N ILE A 77 -2.93 15.10 9.02
CA ILE A 77 -4.22 15.23 8.32
C ILE A 77 -4.86 16.61 8.47
N ASN A 78 -4.11 17.61 8.96
CA ASN A 78 -4.58 18.97 9.23
C ASN A 78 -5.81 19.02 10.16
N GLN A 79 -5.87 18.12 11.13
CA GLN A 79 -6.92 18.07 12.14
C GLN A 79 -6.34 18.25 13.55
N LYS A 80 -7.24 18.42 14.52
CA LYS A 80 -6.90 18.52 15.94
C LYS A 80 -7.80 17.59 16.74
N ASP A 81 -7.20 16.85 17.68
CA ASP A 81 -7.88 15.99 18.64
C ASP A 81 -8.79 14.87 18.06
N ASN A 82 -8.67 14.53 16.78
CA ASN A 82 -9.44 13.43 16.18
C ASN A 82 -9.03 12.07 16.79
N GLY A 83 -10.01 11.36 17.37
CA GLY A 83 -9.85 10.03 17.95
C GLY A 83 -9.67 8.90 16.93
N GLN A 84 -9.98 9.13 15.66
CA GLN A 84 -9.89 8.17 14.54
C GLN A 84 -8.88 8.64 13.47
N TYR A 85 -7.85 9.39 13.88
CA TYR A 85 -6.88 9.99 12.95
C TYR A 85 -6.16 8.95 12.07
N THR A 86 -5.91 7.75 12.59
CA THR A 86 -5.24 6.66 11.87
C THR A 86 -5.99 6.20 10.64
N THR A 87 -7.32 6.23 10.70
CA THR A 87 -8.17 5.84 9.57
C THR A 87 -7.95 6.81 8.42
N LEU A 88 -8.10 8.11 8.67
CA LEU A 88 -7.92 9.14 7.65
C LEU A 88 -6.46 9.21 7.15
N LEU A 89 -5.49 9.09 8.06
CA LEU A 89 -4.07 9.10 7.70
C LEU A 89 -3.73 7.92 6.78
N GLY A 90 -4.11 6.71 7.15
CA GLY A 90 -3.80 5.52 6.35
C GLY A 90 -4.58 5.46 5.05
N GLU A 91 -5.87 5.79 5.04
CA GLU A 91 -6.65 5.89 3.80
C GLU A 91 -6.02 6.91 2.84
N GLY A 92 -5.69 8.11 3.33
CA GLY A 92 -5.06 9.16 2.54
C GLY A 92 -3.71 8.73 1.98
N LEU A 93 -2.87 8.12 2.82
CA LEU A 93 -1.54 7.66 2.42
C LEU A 93 -1.60 6.57 1.35
N VAL A 94 -2.51 5.59 1.49
CA VAL A 94 -2.71 4.55 0.46
C VAL A 94 -3.21 5.17 -0.84
N ARG A 95 -4.13 6.13 -0.81
CA ARG A 95 -4.58 6.84 -2.00
C ARG A 95 -3.42 7.53 -2.72
N GLU A 96 -2.62 8.29 -2.00
CA GLU A 96 -1.49 9.02 -2.57
C GLU A 96 -0.44 8.07 -3.18
N VAL A 97 -0.15 6.94 -2.53
CA VAL A 97 0.72 5.90 -3.10
C VAL A 97 0.13 5.31 -4.39
N LEU A 98 -1.18 5.04 -4.42
CA LEU A 98 -1.85 4.54 -5.63
C LEU A 98 -1.85 5.59 -6.76
N GLU A 99 -1.98 6.87 -6.45
CA GLU A 99 -1.86 7.97 -7.42
C GLU A 99 -0.47 7.99 -8.05
N VAL A 100 0.59 7.90 -7.23
CA VAL A 100 1.99 7.86 -7.70
C VAL A 100 2.26 6.61 -8.55
N LEU A 101 1.62 5.49 -8.24
CA LEU A 101 1.69 4.26 -9.04
C LEU A 101 0.84 4.31 -10.33
N GLY A 102 0.11 5.40 -10.59
CA GLY A 102 -0.74 5.56 -11.77
C GLY A 102 -2.02 4.72 -11.75
N GLU A 103 -2.49 4.28 -10.58
CA GLU A 103 -3.65 3.38 -10.43
C GLU A 103 -5.01 4.12 -10.40
N ASN A 104 -5.02 5.46 -10.49
CA ASN A 104 -6.23 6.29 -10.59
C ASN A 104 -7.29 6.00 -9.49
N PRO A 105 -6.93 6.16 -8.19
CA PRO A 105 -7.83 5.85 -7.09
C PRO A 105 -8.97 6.88 -6.97
N ARG A 106 -10.17 6.38 -6.69
CA ARG A 106 -11.41 7.15 -6.51
C ARG A 106 -12.23 6.60 -5.35
N LYS A 107 -13.14 7.42 -4.81
CA LYS A 107 -14.05 6.96 -3.74
C LYS A 107 -15.06 5.96 -4.31
N VAL A 108 -15.27 4.88 -3.56
CA VAL A 108 -16.15 3.79 -3.96
C VAL A 108 -17.61 4.18 -3.80
N GLU A 109 -18.42 3.87 -4.80
CA GLU A 109 -19.87 3.96 -4.70
C GLU A 109 -20.42 2.84 -3.81
N ARG A 110 -21.42 3.15 -2.99
CA ARG A 110 -21.99 2.17 -2.07
C ARG A 110 -22.80 1.11 -2.84
N LYS A 111 -22.43 -0.18 -2.71
CA LYS A 111 -23.16 -1.32 -3.31
C LYS A 111 -23.36 -2.44 -2.28
N GLY A 112 -24.55 -3.05 -2.27
CA GLY A 112 -24.86 -4.15 -1.34
C GLY A 112 -24.69 -3.81 0.14
N GLY A 113 -24.78 -2.52 0.51
CA GLY A 113 -24.54 -2.03 1.87
C GLY A 113 -23.07 -1.74 2.20
N PHE A 114 -22.12 -2.13 1.36
CA PHE A 114 -20.69 -1.92 1.53
C PHE A 114 -20.18 -0.68 0.82
N GLN A 115 -19.12 -0.09 1.37
CA GLN A 115 -18.37 1.01 0.78
C GLN A 115 -16.90 0.88 1.23
N PRO A 116 -16.10 0.08 0.53
CA PRO A 116 -14.65 0.04 0.74
C PRO A 116 -13.99 1.41 0.51
N ASP A 117 -12.73 1.55 0.90
CA ASP A 117 -12.09 2.87 1.01
C ASP A 117 -11.78 3.50 -0.35
N TRP A 118 -11.23 2.71 -1.28
CA TRP A 118 -10.83 3.17 -2.61
C TRP A 118 -11.15 2.17 -3.71
N GLU A 119 -11.39 2.67 -4.91
CA GLU A 119 -11.50 1.90 -6.14
C GLU A 119 -10.48 2.44 -7.14
N THR A 120 -9.86 1.54 -7.89
CA THR A 120 -9.00 1.83 -9.04
C THR A 120 -9.64 1.21 -10.28
N ASP A 121 -8.99 1.30 -11.43
CA ASP A 121 -9.51 0.63 -12.63
C ASP A 121 -9.49 -0.90 -12.52
N LYS A 122 -8.58 -1.45 -11.71
CA LYS A 122 -8.36 -2.91 -11.59
C LYS A 122 -8.86 -3.52 -10.28
N TYR A 123 -8.80 -2.77 -9.17
CA TYR A 123 -9.00 -3.30 -7.82
C TYR A 123 -9.93 -2.44 -6.97
N ILE A 124 -10.55 -3.06 -5.98
CA ILE A 124 -11.10 -2.41 -4.80
C ILE A 124 -10.10 -2.51 -3.66
N TYR A 125 -9.98 -1.47 -2.84
CA TYR A 125 -9.07 -1.42 -1.70
C TYR A 125 -9.83 -1.18 -0.40
N GLU A 126 -9.48 -1.96 0.62
CA GLU A 126 -9.83 -1.72 2.02
C GLU A 126 -8.54 -1.50 2.80
N VAL A 127 -8.45 -0.40 3.53
CA VAL A 127 -7.28 -0.02 4.31
C VAL A 127 -7.49 -0.41 5.77
N LYS A 128 -6.44 -0.97 6.36
CA LYS A 128 -6.41 -1.43 7.75
C LYS A 128 -5.16 -0.87 8.40
N THR A 129 -5.35 0.24 9.12
CA THR A 129 -4.28 0.98 9.79
C THR A 129 -4.36 0.78 11.28
N SER A 130 -3.21 0.50 11.90
CA SER A 130 -3.04 0.49 13.36
C SER A 130 -1.81 1.33 13.71
N ASN A 131 -1.90 2.11 14.78
CA ASN A 131 -0.78 2.93 15.25
C ASN A 131 0.18 2.13 16.14
N TRP A 132 1.39 2.64 16.36
CA TRP A 132 2.47 1.85 16.97
C TRP A 132 2.34 1.67 18.49
N TRP A 133 1.69 2.62 19.16
CA TRP A 133 1.63 2.63 20.62
C TRP A 133 0.31 2.10 21.20
N VAL A 134 -0.65 1.71 20.36
CA VAL A 134 -1.87 1.02 20.81
C VAL A 134 -1.52 -0.33 21.45
N SER A 135 -2.29 -0.68 22.47
CA SER A 135 -2.27 -2.01 23.07
C SER A 135 -3.65 -2.65 22.99
N GLY A 136 -3.69 -3.97 23.14
CA GLY A 136 -4.94 -4.73 23.15
C GLY A 136 -5.29 -5.33 21.80
N THR A 137 -6.59 -5.58 21.59
CA THR A 137 -7.11 -6.37 20.48
C THR A 137 -7.65 -5.53 19.32
N ALA A 138 -7.31 -4.22 19.30
CA ALA A 138 -7.82 -3.30 18.29
C ALA A 138 -7.49 -3.74 16.85
N GLY A 139 -6.31 -4.35 16.64
CA GLY A 139 -5.87 -4.89 15.35
C GLY A 139 -6.54 -6.21 14.94
N GLU A 140 -7.22 -6.93 15.84
CA GLU A 140 -7.74 -8.29 15.55
C GLU A 140 -8.86 -8.28 14.49
N LYS A 141 -9.53 -7.14 14.30
CA LYS A 141 -10.56 -6.98 13.26
C LYS A 141 -10.03 -7.24 11.85
N VAL A 142 -8.73 -7.04 11.61
CA VAL A 142 -8.10 -7.31 10.31
C VAL A 142 -8.27 -8.77 9.90
N LEU A 143 -8.25 -9.70 10.86
CA LEU A 143 -8.23 -11.14 10.62
C LEU A 143 -9.52 -11.66 9.97
N GLY A 144 -10.65 -11.05 10.29
CA GLY A 144 -11.96 -11.40 9.73
C GLY A 144 -12.39 -10.54 8.54
N THR A 145 -11.52 -9.65 8.05
CA THR A 145 -11.89 -8.65 7.03
C THR A 145 -12.27 -9.32 5.70
N TRP A 146 -11.57 -10.37 5.28
CA TRP A 146 -11.91 -11.13 4.06
C TRP A 146 -13.30 -11.78 4.12
N ILE A 147 -13.73 -12.27 5.29
CA ILE A 147 -15.07 -12.84 5.48
C ILE A 147 -16.14 -11.73 5.41
N LYS A 148 -15.91 -10.60 6.08
CA LYS A 148 -16.81 -9.44 6.02
C LYS A 148 -17.06 -8.99 4.57
N TYR A 149 -16.01 -9.04 3.75
CA TYR A 149 -16.02 -8.53 2.39
C TYR A 149 -16.03 -9.63 1.33
N GLN A 150 -16.45 -10.85 1.67
CA GLN A 150 -16.45 -12.00 0.76
C GLN A 150 -17.18 -11.76 -0.57
N ASN A 151 -18.21 -10.89 -0.58
CA ASN A 151 -19.00 -10.58 -1.77
C ASN A 151 -18.48 -9.37 -2.56
N ILE A 152 -17.44 -8.66 -2.09
CA ILE A 152 -16.96 -7.44 -2.75
C ILE A 152 -16.51 -7.70 -4.19
N PRO A 153 -15.72 -8.76 -4.47
CA PRO A 153 -15.26 -8.99 -5.83
C PRO A 153 -16.40 -9.18 -6.85
N GLU A 154 -17.48 -9.85 -6.45
CA GLU A 154 -18.68 -10.01 -7.29
C GLU A 154 -19.47 -8.70 -7.41
N LEU A 155 -19.69 -7.99 -6.30
CA LEU A 155 -20.48 -6.74 -6.27
C LEU A 155 -19.88 -5.62 -7.13
N TYR A 156 -18.56 -5.56 -7.20
CA TYR A 156 -17.82 -4.52 -7.90
C TYR A 156 -17.17 -4.99 -9.21
N GLY A 157 -17.17 -6.30 -9.48
CA GLY A 157 -16.51 -6.90 -10.64
C GLY A 157 -14.98 -6.77 -10.62
N LYS A 158 -14.40 -6.58 -9.43
CA LYS A 158 -12.97 -6.26 -9.22
C LYS A 158 -12.44 -6.95 -7.97
N PRO A 159 -11.26 -7.60 -8.03
CA PRO A 159 -10.64 -8.17 -6.83
C PRO A 159 -10.41 -7.13 -5.73
N LEU A 160 -10.46 -7.59 -4.48
CA LEU A 160 -10.28 -6.80 -3.27
C LEU A 160 -8.85 -6.94 -2.74
N LYS A 161 -8.18 -5.82 -2.51
CA LYS A 161 -6.91 -5.72 -1.79
C LYS A 161 -7.14 -5.14 -0.40
N ILE A 162 -6.78 -5.88 0.65
CA ILE A 162 -6.81 -5.42 2.04
C ILE A 162 -5.40 -4.95 2.41
N VAL A 163 -5.18 -3.63 2.42
CA VAL A 163 -3.86 -3.03 2.66
C VAL A 163 -3.63 -2.85 4.15
N CYS A 164 -2.60 -3.50 4.68
CA CYS A 164 -2.20 -3.41 6.08
C CYS A 164 -1.12 -2.34 6.23
N VAL A 165 -1.37 -1.32 7.07
CA VAL A 165 -0.50 -0.14 7.21
C VAL A 165 0.05 -0.04 8.64
N ALA A 166 1.32 0.37 8.76
CA ALA A 166 2.00 0.63 10.03
C ALA A 166 1.98 -0.61 10.95
N ASN A 167 1.55 -0.45 12.21
CA ASN A 167 1.54 -1.54 13.17
C ASN A 167 0.65 -2.71 12.72
N GLN A 168 -0.34 -2.47 11.85
CA GLN A 168 -1.21 -3.56 11.38
C GLN A 168 -0.44 -4.56 10.51
N GLU A 169 0.45 -4.07 9.64
CA GLU A 169 1.34 -4.91 8.86
C GLU A 169 2.31 -5.66 9.77
N TYR A 170 2.91 -4.95 10.73
CA TYR A 170 3.85 -5.53 11.67
C TYR A 170 3.24 -6.68 12.48
N GLU A 171 2.02 -6.51 13.01
CA GLU A 171 1.32 -7.55 13.75
C GLU A 171 1.06 -8.80 12.89
N LEU A 172 0.73 -8.61 11.62
CA LEU A 172 0.50 -9.71 10.68
C LEU A 172 1.79 -10.32 10.13
N GLN A 173 2.96 -9.72 10.34
CA GLN A 173 4.25 -10.30 9.95
C GLN A 173 4.98 -10.96 11.14
N TYR A 174 4.94 -10.33 12.31
CA TYR A 174 5.76 -10.70 13.46
C TYR A 174 4.94 -11.09 14.70
N GLY A 175 3.63 -10.82 14.70
CA GLY A 175 2.74 -11.14 15.82
C GLY A 175 2.37 -12.61 15.93
N LYS A 176 1.38 -12.89 16.78
CA LYS A 176 0.90 -14.25 17.08
C LYS A 176 0.22 -14.91 15.87
N THR A 177 -0.54 -14.14 15.11
CA THR A 177 -1.26 -14.61 13.93
C THR A 177 -0.64 -13.95 12.71
N LYS A 178 0.26 -14.66 12.05
CA LYS A 178 0.99 -14.16 10.88
C LYS A 178 0.23 -14.43 9.59
N TYR A 179 0.06 -13.41 8.76
CA TYR A 179 -0.41 -13.50 7.38
C TYR A 179 0.75 -13.27 6.39
N PHE A 180 1.84 -12.62 6.84
CA PHE A 180 3.00 -12.30 6.03
C PHE A 180 4.29 -12.96 6.55
N GLY A 181 5.27 -13.08 5.67
CA GLY A 181 6.62 -13.54 5.99
C GLY A 181 6.72 -15.02 6.34
N ASP A 182 7.80 -15.36 7.05
CA ASP A 182 8.09 -16.75 7.41
C ASP A 182 7.22 -17.24 8.58
N TYR A 183 7.07 -18.56 8.65
CA TYR A 183 6.37 -19.27 9.73
C TYR A 183 4.87 -18.94 9.81
N VAL A 184 4.25 -18.54 8.70
CA VAL A 184 2.78 -18.53 8.57
C VAL A 184 2.25 -19.95 8.76
N SER A 185 1.33 -20.14 9.70
CA SER A 185 0.79 -21.46 10.03
C SER A 185 0.04 -22.07 8.84
N ASN A 186 0.03 -23.41 8.74
CA ASN A 186 -0.71 -24.10 7.67
C ASN A 186 -2.20 -23.76 7.68
N LYS A 187 -2.81 -23.60 8.87
CA LYS A 187 -4.22 -23.19 9.00
C LYS A 187 -4.45 -21.80 8.41
N THR A 188 -3.53 -20.87 8.67
CA THR A 188 -3.60 -19.52 8.09
C THR A 188 -3.43 -19.56 6.57
N LYS A 189 -2.48 -20.36 6.05
CA LYS A 189 -2.29 -20.51 4.60
C LYS A 189 -3.56 -21.01 3.90
N VAL A 190 -4.25 -21.99 4.48
CA VAL A 190 -5.54 -22.48 3.95
C VAL A 190 -6.59 -21.38 3.94
N ALA A 191 -6.70 -20.59 5.01
CA ALA A 191 -7.63 -19.47 5.06
C ALA A 191 -7.31 -18.39 4.01
N LEU A 192 -6.03 -18.05 3.84
CA LEU A 192 -5.58 -17.08 2.83
C LEU A 192 -5.79 -17.58 1.41
N ALA A 193 -5.53 -18.86 1.13
CA ALA A 193 -5.81 -19.47 -0.17
C ALA A 193 -7.31 -19.48 -0.49
N LEU A 194 -8.16 -19.68 0.52
CA LEU A 194 -9.60 -19.56 0.36
C LEU A 194 -10.01 -18.11 0.05
N ALA A 195 -9.47 -17.12 0.76
CA ALA A 195 -9.70 -15.71 0.47
C ALA A 195 -9.27 -15.35 -0.96
N GLU A 196 -8.09 -15.82 -1.38
CA GLU A 196 -7.55 -15.60 -2.73
C GLU A 196 -8.47 -16.23 -3.80
N SER A 197 -9.01 -17.42 -3.55
CA SER A 197 -9.97 -18.07 -4.46
C SER A 197 -11.27 -17.26 -4.66
N TRP A 198 -11.57 -16.33 -3.74
CA TRP A 198 -12.70 -15.40 -3.84
C TRP A 198 -12.29 -14.04 -4.43
N GLY A 199 -11.04 -13.88 -4.86
CA GLY A 199 -10.50 -12.62 -5.37
C GLY A 199 -10.16 -11.61 -4.27
N ILE A 200 -9.80 -12.08 -3.07
CA ILE A 200 -9.44 -11.23 -1.93
C ILE A 200 -8.00 -11.51 -1.48
N GLU A 201 -7.21 -10.46 -1.35
CA GLU A 201 -5.80 -10.58 -0.98
C GLU A 201 -5.41 -9.56 0.09
N TYR A 202 -4.56 -9.97 1.04
CA TYR A 202 -3.93 -9.06 1.98
C TYR A 202 -2.61 -8.55 1.41
N VAL A 203 -2.40 -7.24 1.48
CA VAL A 203 -1.23 -6.57 0.92
C VAL A 203 -0.49 -5.82 2.01
N ARG A 204 0.84 -5.94 2.02
CA ARG A 204 1.71 -5.09 2.85
C ARG A 204 1.78 -3.69 2.23
N PHE A 205 1.57 -2.66 3.03
CA PHE A 205 1.81 -1.30 2.58
C PHE A 205 3.26 -1.09 2.13
N SER A 206 4.22 -1.73 2.80
CA SER A 206 5.63 -1.70 2.40
C SER A 206 5.87 -2.24 0.98
N ASP A 207 5.10 -3.23 0.52
CA ASP A 207 5.20 -3.76 -0.85
C ASP A 207 4.73 -2.74 -1.90
N LEU A 208 3.70 -1.94 -1.59
CA LEU A 208 3.24 -0.86 -2.47
C LEU A 208 4.30 0.24 -2.59
N VAL A 209 4.86 0.66 -1.45
CA VAL A 209 5.87 1.72 -1.39
C VAL A 209 7.19 1.31 -2.03
N SER A 210 7.57 0.02 -1.96
CA SER A 210 8.82 -0.48 -2.53
C SER A 210 8.96 -0.28 -4.05
N GLN A 211 7.84 -0.02 -4.73
CA GLN A 211 7.77 0.25 -6.17
C GLN A 211 8.06 1.72 -6.51
N ILE A 212 8.13 2.60 -5.51
CA ILE A 212 8.30 4.04 -5.68
C ILE A 212 9.74 4.42 -5.28
N ASN A 213 10.41 5.19 -6.14
CA ASN A 213 11.71 5.77 -5.79
C ASN A 213 11.53 7.16 -5.13
N TYR A 214 11.33 7.17 -3.81
CA TYR A 214 11.03 8.38 -3.04
C TYR A 214 12.15 8.87 -2.12
N LYS A 215 13.31 8.19 -2.13
CA LYS A 215 14.49 8.53 -1.33
C LYS A 215 15.68 8.92 -2.22
#